data_AF-A0A401HSV6-F1
#
_entry.id   AF-A0A401HSV6-F1
#
_cell.length_a   1.000
_cell.length_b   1.000
_cell.length_c   1.000
_cell.angle_alpha   90.00
_cell.angle_beta   90.00
_cell.angle_gamma   90.00
#
_symmetry.space_group_name_H-M   'P 1'
#
loop_
_entity.id
_entity.type
_entity.pdbx_description
1 polymer ?
#
loop_
_entity_poly.entity_id
_entity_poly.type
_entity_poly.pdbx_seq_one_letter_code
_entity_poly.pdbx_strand_id
1 'polypeptide(L)'
;MTNETGAHGVRNFTLSTDIFQKPDLDIYTQMMYFVLSSYGGENGMPQLKDVARKGRMTIKQAISAMQRLVELKLVPHKLFRQMVGEFQDDRLSWAAKGLLTYCKTQDNVTVSGLLAMSDQSGEDEQSIRKALLELKEYGYLEEYPALARLANG
;
A
#
# COMPACT_ATOMS: atom_id res chain seq x y z
N MET A 1 -27.21 23.09 18.36
CA MET A 1 -25.78 22.82 18.11
C MET A 1 -25.61 21.32 18.09
N THR A 2 -25.54 20.74 16.90
CA THR A 2 -25.37 19.30 16.68
C THR A 2 -23.87 18.99 16.67
N ASN A 3 -23.40 18.29 17.71
CA ASN A 3 -22.06 17.71 17.71
C ASN A 3 -22.11 16.41 16.91
N GLU A 4 -21.62 16.45 15.67
CA GLU A 4 -21.26 15.26 14.91
C GLU A 4 -19.90 14.75 15.43
N THR A 5 -19.93 13.87 16.44
CA THR A 5 -18.77 13.04 16.76
C THR A 5 -18.61 11.99 15.68
N GLY A 6 -17.80 12.32 14.66
CA GLY A 6 -17.33 11.36 13.67
C GLY A 6 -16.62 10.21 14.36
N ALA A 7 -17.23 9.03 14.33
CA ALA A 7 -16.63 7.79 14.78
C ALA A 7 -15.45 7.43 13.86
N HIS A 8 -14.26 7.93 14.17
CA HIS A 8 -13.02 7.37 13.65
C HIS A 8 -12.84 6.00 14.30
N GLY A 9 -13.46 4.97 13.69
CA GLY A 9 -13.33 3.59 14.12
C GLY A 9 -11.86 3.24 14.35
N VAL A 10 -11.56 2.77 15.56
CA VAL A 10 -10.24 2.29 15.95
C VAL A 10 -9.87 1.15 15.00
N ARG A 11 -9.05 1.44 13.99
CA ARG A 11 -8.61 0.46 13.00
C ARG A 11 -7.51 -0.38 13.63
N ASN A 12 -7.90 -1.49 14.23
CA ASN A 12 -6.97 -2.49 14.72
C ASN A 12 -6.24 -3.14 13.54
N PHE A 13 -4.94 -3.36 13.68
CA PHE A 13 -4.13 -4.09 12.72
C PHE A 13 -3.33 -5.19 13.42
N THR A 14 -3.02 -6.25 12.69
CA THR A 14 -2.30 -7.43 13.20
C THR A 14 -0.88 -7.46 12.64
N LEU A 15 0.08 -7.82 13.49
CA LEU A 15 1.48 -8.07 13.13
C LEU A 15 1.80 -9.54 13.37
N SER A 16 2.57 -10.17 12.47
CA SER A 16 3.02 -11.55 12.69
C SER A 16 4.16 -11.60 13.71
N THR A 17 4.08 -12.54 14.65
CA THR A 17 5.15 -12.83 15.62
C THR A 17 6.35 -13.54 14.99
N ASP A 18 6.30 -13.90 13.71
CA ASP A 18 7.39 -14.62 13.02
C ASP A 18 8.67 -13.79 12.85
N ILE A 19 8.65 -12.50 13.24
CA ILE A 19 9.84 -11.66 13.21
C ILE A 19 11.01 -12.29 13.98
N PHE A 20 10.73 -13.01 15.08
CA PHE A 20 11.75 -13.66 15.90
C PHE A 20 12.45 -14.83 15.20
N GLN A 21 11.92 -15.27 14.06
CA GLN A 21 12.50 -16.30 13.19
C GLN A 21 13.27 -15.70 12.00
N LYS A 22 13.43 -14.37 11.95
CA LYS A 22 14.09 -13.64 10.86
C LYS A 22 15.35 -12.91 11.39
N PRO A 23 16.49 -13.61 11.53
CA PRO A 23 17.70 -13.04 12.13
C PRO A 23 18.35 -11.95 11.26
N ASP A 24 18.19 -12.00 9.94
CA ASP A 24 18.88 -11.12 8.98
C ASP A 24 18.14 -9.80 8.69
N LEU A 25 17.28 -9.36 9.61
CA LEU A 25 16.59 -8.08 9.46
C LEU A 25 17.55 -6.93 9.74
N ASP A 26 17.55 -5.92 8.86
CA ASP A 26 18.27 -4.69 9.14
C ASP A 26 17.63 -3.92 10.31
N ILE A 27 18.42 -3.03 10.91
CA ILE A 27 18.01 -2.27 12.10
C ILE A 27 16.74 -1.44 11.89
N TYR A 28 16.48 -0.92 10.68
CA TYR A 28 15.30 -0.10 10.41
C TYR A 28 14.07 -0.97 10.25
N THR A 29 14.18 -2.14 9.61
CA THR A 29 13.09 -3.11 9.53
C THR A 29 12.69 -3.63 10.91
N GLN A 30 13.67 -3.96 11.77
CA GLN A 30 13.40 -4.34 13.15
C GLN A 30 12.70 -3.21 13.93
N MET A 31 13.23 -1.99 13.85
CA MET A 31 12.65 -0.85 14.58
C MET A 31 11.26 -0.48 14.09
N MET A 32 11.00 -0.55 12.78
CA MET A 32 9.66 -0.37 12.23
C MET A 32 8.67 -1.34 12.87
N TYR A 33 9.02 -2.63 12.95
CA TYR A 33 8.15 -3.62 13.58
C TYR A 33 7.89 -3.31 15.05
N PHE A 34 8.93 -3.01 15.84
CA PHE A 34 8.78 -2.72 17.26
C PHE A 34 7.94 -1.46 17.52
N VAL A 35 8.12 -0.43 16.71
CA VAL A 35 7.30 0.78 16.85
C VAL A 35 5.85 0.46 16.49
N LEU A 36 5.59 -0.28 15.40
CA LEU A 36 4.23 -0.69 15.03
C LEU A 36 3.56 -1.55 16.10
N SER A 37 4.29 -2.49 16.72
CA SER A 37 3.71 -3.36 17.76
C SER A 37 3.29 -2.58 19.01
N SER A 38 3.91 -1.43 19.27
CA SER A 38 3.49 -0.54 20.35
C SER A 38 2.14 0.16 20.12
N TYR A 39 1.60 0.15 18.89
CA TYR A 39 0.30 0.74 18.57
C TYR A 39 -0.87 -0.26 18.64
N GLY A 40 -0.63 -1.56 18.79
CA GLY A 40 -1.62 -2.63 18.61
C GLY A 40 -2.76 -2.75 19.64
N GLY A 41 -2.97 -1.75 20.50
CA GLY A 41 -3.92 -1.84 21.62
C GLY A 41 -5.03 -0.78 21.66
N GLU A 42 -4.70 0.51 21.50
CA GLU A 42 -5.65 1.59 21.84
C GLU A 42 -5.50 2.86 20.99
N ASN A 43 -4.43 2.94 20.19
CA ASN A 43 -4.14 4.11 19.38
C ASN A 43 -4.53 3.82 17.94
N GLY A 44 -5.35 4.70 17.35
CA GLY A 44 -5.68 4.64 15.93
C GLY A 44 -4.44 4.52 15.04
N MET A 45 -4.66 4.09 13.80
CA MET A 45 -3.62 3.83 12.81
C MET A 45 -2.51 4.92 12.81
N PRO A 46 -1.24 4.57 13.08
CA PRO A 46 -0.19 5.59 13.19
C PRO A 46 0.15 6.21 11.83
N GLN A 47 0.48 7.50 11.83
CA GLN A 47 1.05 8.12 10.63
C GLN A 47 2.51 7.70 10.45
N LEU A 48 2.93 7.49 9.20
CA LEU A 48 4.29 7.09 8.87
C LEU A 48 5.36 8.02 9.46
N LYS A 49 5.08 9.33 9.49
CA LYS A 49 5.97 10.35 10.08
C LYS A 49 6.22 10.13 11.59
N ASP A 50 5.20 9.68 12.32
CA ASP A 50 5.30 9.45 13.77
C ASP A 50 6.06 8.16 14.06
N VAL A 51 5.86 7.15 13.22
CA VAL A 51 6.61 5.89 13.27
C VAL A 51 8.09 6.13 12.95
N ALA A 52 8.39 6.87 11.88
CA ALA A 52 9.76 7.23 11.49
C ALA A 52 10.48 7.99 12.62
N ARG A 53 9.81 8.98 13.22
CA ARG A 53 10.34 9.74 14.36
C ARG A 53 10.63 8.85 15.57
N LYS A 54 9.68 7.99 15.98
CA LYS A 54 9.87 7.07 17.12
C LYS A 54 10.96 6.04 16.86
N GLY A 55 11.06 5.56 15.61
CA GLY A 55 12.09 4.63 15.17
C GLY A 55 13.44 5.26 14.86
N ARG A 56 13.59 6.58 15.06
CA ARG A 56 14.81 7.36 14.78
C ARG A 56 15.34 7.15 13.36
N MET A 57 14.43 7.15 12.39
CA MET A 57 14.73 6.93 10.98
C MET A 57 14.11 8.03 10.11
N THR A 58 14.66 8.22 8.92
CA THR A 58 14.08 9.09 7.90
C THR A 58 12.78 8.49 7.35
N ILE A 59 11.94 9.31 6.71
CA ILE A 59 10.73 8.82 6.02
C ILE A 59 11.09 7.77 4.96
N LYS A 60 12.15 7.99 4.18
CA LYS A 60 12.60 7.04 3.15
C LYS A 60 12.97 5.69 3.77
N GLN A 61 13.74 5.68 4.85
CA GLN A 61 14.07 4.45 5.59
C GLN A 61 12.82 3.77 6.15
N ALA A 62 11.85 4.54 6.66
CA ALA A 62 10.58 4.01 7.12
C ALA A 62 9.77 3.36 5.99
N ILE A 63 9.71 3.97 4.80
CA ILE A 63 9.07 3.37 3.63
C ILE A 63 9.75 2.04 3.27
N SER A 64 11.08 2.03 3.12
CA SER A 64 11.82 0.82 2.77
C SER A 64 11.67 -0.29 3.83
N ALA A 65 11.72 0.06 5.11
CA ALA A 65 11.48 -0.89 6.21
C ALA A 65 10.06 -1.48 6.15
N MET A 66 9.05 -0.64 5.89
CA MET A 66 7.66 -1.09 5.75
C MET A 66 7.48 -1.98 4.52
N GLN A 67 8.11 -1.66 3.38
CA GLN A 67 8.14 -2.52 2.19
C GLN A 67 8.71 -3.89 2.54
N ARG A 68 9.83 -3.92 3.26
CA ARG A 68 10.49 -5.16 3.66
C ARG A 68 9.63 -6.03 4.59
N LEU A 69 8.92 -5.42 5.54
CA LEU A 69 7.99 -6.14 6.42
C LEU A 69 6.84 -6.78 5.64
N VAL A 70 6.34 -6.13 4.60
CA VAL A 70 5.29 -6.68 3.72
C VAL A 70 5.82 -7.86 2.91
N GLU A 71 7.00 -7.74 2.30
CA GLU A 71 7.64 -8.82 1.54
C GLU A 71 7.84 -10.08 2.39
N LEU A 72 8.19 -9.88 3.66
CA LEU A 72 8.38 -10.96 4.62
C LEU A 72 7.07 -11.47 5.24
N LYS A 73 5.92 -10.94 4.81
CA LYS A 73 4.58 -11.25 5.32
C LYS A 73 4.42 -11.02 6.83
N LEU A 74 5.24 -10.13 7.39
CA LEU A 74 5.15 -9.71 8.80
C LEU A 74 4.06 -8.66 9.00
N VAL A 75 3.73 -7.95 7.92
CA VAL A 75 2.72 -6.90 7.85
C VAL A 75 1.85 -7.10 6.59
N PRO A 76 0.52 -6.91 6.65
CA PRO A 76 -0.32 -7.02 5.46
C PRO A 76 -0.16 -5.83 4.51
N HIS A 77 -0.33 -6.06 3.19
CA HIS A 77 -0.28 -5.02 2.16
C HIS A 77 -1.24 -3.85 2.46
N LYS A 78 -2.42 -4.13 3.02
CA LYS A 78 -3.38 -3.10 3.45
C LYS A 78 -2.78 -2.08 4.42
N LEU A 79 -1.96 -2.52 5.37
CA LEU A 79 -1.34 -1.62 6.35
C LEU A 79 -0.33 -0.69 5.67
N PHE A 80 0.46 -1.25 4.76
CA PHE A 80 1.40 -0.48 3.94
C PHE A 80 0.68 0.62 3.15
N ARG A 81 -0.38 0.26 2.42
CA ARG A 81 -1.16 1.21 1.62
C ARG A 81 -1.72 2.35 2.47
N GLN A 82 -2.21 2.04 3.67
CA GLN A 82 -2.77 3.04 4.58
C GLN A 82 -1.72 4.00 5.17
N MET A 83 -0.47 3.54 5.37
CA MET A 83 0.59 4.38 5.95
C MET A 83 1.38 5.17 4.92
N VAL A 84 1.70 4.53 3.80
CA VAL A 84 2.61 5.06 2.78
C VAL A 84 1.82 5.74 1.67
N GLY A 85 0.73 5.13 1.22
CA GLY A 85 -0.03 5.57 0.06
C GLY A 85 0.64 5.23 -1.27
N GLU A 86 -0.14 5.15 -2.34
CA GLU A 86 0.33 4.67 -3.65
C GLU A 86 1.44 5.53 -4.26
N PHE A 87 1.42 6.85 -4.05
CA PHE A 87 2.37 7.76 -4.70
C PHE A 87 3.78 7.66 -4.10
N GLN A 88 3.89 7.28 -2.83
CA GLN A 88 5.16 7.07 -2.13
C GLN A 88 5.67 5.63 -2.24
N ASP A 89 4.92 4.73 -2.90
CA ASP A 89 5.39 3.38 -3.18
C ASP A 89 6.29 3.39 -4.42
N ASP A 90 7.60 3.29 -4.21
CA ASP A 90 8.61 3.27 -5.28
C ASP A 90 8.59 1.96 -6.09
N ARG A 91 7.84 0.94 -5.64
CA ARG A 91 7.67 -0.33 -6.37
C ARG A 91 6.65 -0.23 -7.50
N LEU A 92 5.78 0.79 -7.47
CA LEU A 92 4.80 1.04 -8.52
C LEU A 92 5.36 1.99 -9.58
N SER A 93 5.19 1.62 -10.85
CA SER A 93 5.42 2.51 -11.97
C SER A 93 4.44 3.69 -11.99
N TRP A 94 4.79 4.75 -12.72
CA TRP A 94 3.87 5.87 -12.96
C TRP A 94 2.58 5.43 -13.65
N ALA A 95 2.67 4.49 -14.60
CA ALA A 95 1.50 3.90 -15.26
C ALA A 95 0.59 3.19 -14.25
N ALA A 96 1.15 2.40 -13.32
CA ALA A 96 0.38 1.75 -12.26
C ALA A 96 -0.31 2.76 -11.31
N LYS A 97 0.39 3.83 -10.92
CA LYS A 97 -0.17 4.91 -10.08
C LYS A 97 -1.29 5.66 -10.80
N GLY A 98 -1.10 5.98 -12.08
CA GLY A 98 -2.10 6.62 -12.92
C GLY A 98 -3.34 5.75 -13.10
N LEU A 99 -3.14 4.47 -13.42
CA LEU A 99 -4.20 3.48 -13.57
C LEU A 99 -5.01 3.33 -12.28
N LEU A 100 -4.35 3.22 -11.13
CA LEU A 100 -5.03 3.14 -9.84
C LEU A 100 -5.86 4.40 -9.57
N THR A 101 -5.33 5.59 -9.88
CA THR A 101 -6.04 6.87 -9.71
C THR A 101 -7.28 6.95 -10.61
N TYR A 102 -7.16 6.56 -11.87
CA TYR A 102 -8.27 6.52 -12.81
C TYR A 102 -9.38 5.56 -12.34
N CYS A 103 -9.01 4.39 -11.82
CA CYS A 103 -9.98 3.40 -11.38
C CYS A 103 -10.68 3.79 -10.07
N LYS A 104 -10.08 4.65 -9.25
CA LYS A 104 -10.75 5.23 -8.07
C LYS A 104 -11.90 6.17 -8.45
N THR A 105 -11.95 6.68 -9.68
CA THR A 105 -12.97 7.66 -10.13
C THR A 105 -14.02 7.06 -11.06
N GLN A 106 -13.91 5.76 -11.39
CA GLN A 106 -14.75 5.08 -12.39
C GLN A 106 -15.28 3.76 -11.83
N ASP A 107 -16.60 3.60 -11.77
CA ASP A 107 -17.23 2.40 -11.21
C ASP A 107 -17.16 1.17 -12.14
N ASN A 108 -16.99 1.37 -13.45
CA ASN A 108 -17.03 0.34 -14.48
C ASN A 108 -15.85 0.41 -15.47
N VAL A 109 -14.64 0.20 -14.96
CA VAL A 109 -13.43 0.17 -15.80
C VAL A 109 -13.39 -1.11 -16.64
N THR A 110 -13.17 -0.97 -17.95
CA THR A 110 -13.00 -2.08 -18.91
C THR A 110 -11.61 -2.02 -19.55
N VAL A 111 -11.06 -3.16 -19.97
CA VAL A 111 -9.76 -3.21 -20.68
C VAL A 111 -9.80 -2.35 -21.93
N SER A 112 -10.88 -2.42 -22.71
CA SER A 112 -11.06 -1.61 -23.91
C SER A 112 -11.07 -0.10 -23.61
N GLY A 113 -11.66 0.32 -22.49
CA GLY A 113 -11.61 1.71 -22.03
C GLY A 113 -10.22 2.17 -21.64
N LEU A 114 -9.43 1.31 -21.00
CA LEU A 114 -8.03 1.58 -20.67
C LEU A 114 -7.15 1.68 -21.93
N LEU A 115 -7.35 0.79 -22.91
CA LEU A 115 -6.62 0.80 -24.19
C LEU A 115 -6.97 2.02 -25.05
N ALA A 116 -8.24 2.44 -25.05
CA ALA A 116 -8.64 3.66 -25.74
C ALA A 116 -7.95 4.92 -25.18
N MET A 117 -7.53 4.90 -23.91
CA MET A 117 -6.73 5.97 -23.30
C MET A 117 -5.24 5.85 -23.63
N SER A 118 -4.71 4.63 -23.75
CA SER A 118 -3.31 4.40 -24.10
C SER A 118 -2.99 4.85 -25.52
N ASP A 119 -3.93 4.65 -26.45
CA ASP A 119 -3.84 5.17 -27.83
C ASP A 119 -3.70 6.70 -27.89
N GLN A 120 -4.22 7.42 -26.89
CA GLN A 120 -4.12 8.89 -26.80
C GLN A 120 -2.85 9.37 -26.08
N SER A 121 -2.20 8.49 -25.32
CA SER A 121 -1.03 8.81 -24.48
C SER A 121 0.28 8.19 -25.00
N GLY A 122 0.21 7.37 -26.05
CA GLY A 122 1.37 6.68 -26.63
C GLY A 122 1.87 5.50 -25.78
N GLU A 123 1.08 5.08 -24.78
CA GLU A 123 1.32 3.85 -24.03
C GLU A 123 0.82 2.65 -24.83
N ASP A 124 1.53 1.52 -24.76
CA ASP A 124 1.12 0.28 -25.40
C ASP A 124 0.31 -0.62 -24.44
N GLU A 125 -0.48 -1.54 -25.00
CA GLU A 125 -1.23 -2.54 -24.22
C GLU A 125 -0.34 -3.28 -23.21
N GLN A 126 0.92 -3.51 -23.58
CA GLN A 126 1.90 -4.18 -22.75
C GLN A 126 2.21 -3.38 -21.47
N SER A 127 2.29 -2.05 -21.56
CA SER A 127 2.49 -1.16 -20.40
C SER A 127 1.31 -1.24 -19.43
N ILE A 128 0.07 -1.26 -19.93
CA ILE A 128 -1.13 -1.43 -19.08
C ILE A 128 -1.12 -2.80 -18.39
N ARG A 129 -0.84 -3.87 -19.13
CA ARG A 129 -0.78 -5.22 -18.55
C ARG A 129 0.29 -5.33 -17.47
N LYS A 130 1.46 -4.73 -17.70
CA LYS A 130 2.52 -4.65 -16.70
C LYS A 130 2.07 -3.87 -15.46
N ALA A 131 1.44 -2.72 -15.63
CA ALA A 131 0.90 -1.93 -14.54
C ALA A 131 -0.15 -2.69 -13.71
N LEU A 132 -1.05 -3.45 -14.37
CA LEU A 132 -2.02 -4.31 -13.69
C LEU A 132 -1.34 -5.42 -12.87
N LEU A 133 -0.28 -6.03 -13.39
CA LEU A 133 0.50 -7.03 -12.68
C LEU A 133 1.21 -6.44 -11.46
N GLU A 134 1.81 -5.26 -11.57
CA GLU A 134 2.43 -4.54 -10.43
C GLU A 134 1.38 -4.27 -9.33
N LEU A 135 0.20 -3.76 -9.71
CA LEU A 135 -0.88 -3.51 -8.75
C LEU A 135 -1.35 -4.79 -8.06
N LYS A 136 -1.39 -5.92 -8.79
CA LYS A 136 -1.75 -7.23 -8.24
C LYS A 136 -0.69 -7.71 -7.25
N GLU A 137 0.58 -7.69 -7.65
CA GLU A 137 1.73 -8.15 -6.87
C GLU A 137 1.84 -7.39 -5.54
N TYR A 138 1.63 -6.08 -5.54
CA TYR A 138 1.72 -5.26 -4.34
C TYR A 138 0.38 -5.10 -3.59
N GLY A 139 -0.62 -5.92 -3.96
CA GLY A 139 -1.89 -6.06 -3.24
C GLY A 139 -2.87 -4.91 -3.43
N TYR A 140 -2.61 -3.96 -4.33
CA TYR A 140 -3.52 -2.83 -4.56
C TYR A 140 -4.87 -3.27 -5.12
N LEU A 141 -4.94 -4.39 -5.85
CA LEU A 141 -6.19 -4.88 -6.43
C LEU A 141 -7.19 -5.49 -5.43
N GLU A 142 -6.76 -5.75 -4.19
CA GLU A 142 -7.64 -6.28 -3.12
C GLU A 142 -8.84 -5.37 -2.84
N GLU A 143 -8.67 -4.06 -3.01
CA GLU A 143 -9.69 -3.05 -2.75
C GLU A 143 -10.47 -2.64 -4.01
N TYR A 144 -10.06 -3.12 -5.19
CA TYR A 144 -10.67 -2.78 -6.48
C TYR A 144 -11.02 -4.04 -7.27
N PRO A 145 -12.15 -4.71 -6.94
CA PRO A 145 -12.57 -5.95 -7.59
C PRO A 145 -12.70 -5.83 -9.11
N ALA A 146 -13.08 -4.65 -9.62
CA ALA A 146 -13.15 -4.38 -11.04
C ALA A 146 -11.79 -4.53 -11.72
N LEU A 147 -10.73 -3.94 -11.14
CA LEU A 147 -9.36 -4.06 -11.63
C LEU A 147 -8.80 -5.48 -11.47
N ALA A 148 -9.14 -6.17 -10.38
CA ALA A 148 -8.73 -7.55 -10.17
C ALA A 148 -9.19 -8.49 -11.28
N ARG A 149 -10.36 -8.23 -11.88
CA ARG A 149 -10.85 -8.98 -13.05
C ARG A 149 -9.99 -8.74 -14.28
N LEU A 150 -9.54 -7.51 -14.50
CA LEU A 150 -8.71 -7.12 -15.64
C LEU A 150 -7.30 -7.72 -15.56
N ALA A 151 -6.74 -7.86 -14.36
CA ALA A 151 -5.41 -8.44 -14.15
C ALA A 151 -5.35 -9.98 -14.28
N ASN A 152 -6.51 -10.65 -14.39
CA ASN A 152 -6.62 -12.11 -14.51
C ASN A 152 -7.09 -12.57 -15.91
N GLY A 153 -7.31 -11.65 -16.84
CA GLY A 153 -7.71 -11.91 -18.23
C GLY A 153 -6.56 -11.77 -19.22
#